data_AF-A0A661PLZ7-F1
#
_entry.id   AF-A0A661PLZ7-F1
#
_cell.length_a   1.000
_cell.length_b   1.000
_cell.length_c   1.000
_cell.angle_alpha   90.00
_cell.angle_beta   90.00
_cell.angle_gamma   90.00
#
_symmetry.space_group_name_H-M   'P 1'
#
loop_
_entity.id
_entity.type
_entity.pdbx_description
1 polymer ?
#
loop_
_entity_poly.entity_id
_entity_poly.type
_entity_poly.pdbx_seq_one_letter_code
_entity_poly.pdbx_strand_id
1 'polypeptide(L)'
;MTPYSSILIEIAIPVLLMLGAERYAVIWLLRTPQQIAWVRSHAWLHPNAISRARYPMGFLSVMFLHMGYPRLCFLFFTFWMITDITDGDIARKCDLQTEEGESIDPFSDKLMYLPMLIYMVWQGWLDPVLVSLFLVFDVIGQISRRFTKVKAANLFGKAKTFLVVVLLIVVGLVWIYGPLPFLGRTILPLLGICTGLAFCSTVFKLVPNYWYANILSIMNLLCGLAGCWVVLTGHPLVYALGLVFLGQFLDLFDGRAAERWGSTPKGELFDDVADGTSFGLTTGLIAAASFAHLWVGIVLGCVYLGATVYRLIRFVVEKRKQGILGGVTTFSGMPSPAAALIVGTTCVLIANDAISGIIIAVTAILMVSRVPYAHFGRSILPKIPKAVRVLVLGAFLFLLALGVHRDHYTAPLLISFVIAVGYMASPLFWLIAKNRGT
;
A
#
# COMPACT_ATOMS: atom_id res chain seq x y z
N MET A 1 -5.72 15.24 39.42
CA MET A 1 -5.96 14.02 38.62
C MET A 1 -4.99 14.04 37.45
N THR A 2 -4.24 12.96 37.20
CA THR A 2 -3.44 12.88 35.97
C THR A 2 -4.39 12.99 34.77
N PRO A 3 -3.99 13.59 33.64
CA PRO A 3 -4.86 13.71 32.47
C PRO A 3 -5.48 12.36 32.08
N TYR A 4 -4.76 11.26 32.30
CA TYR A 4 -5.23 9.89 32.10
C TYR A 4 -6.42 9.48 32.98
N SER A 5 -6.44 9.85 34.26
CA SER A 5 -7.57 9.54 35.15
C SER A 5 -8.84 10.31 34.75
N SER A 6 -8.71 11.56 34.30
CA SER A 6 -9.83 12.35 33.80
C SER A 6 -10.34 11.83 32.46
N ILE A 7 -9.45 11.47 31.52
CA ILE A 7 -9.82 10.82 30.25
C ILE A 7 -10.61 9.53 30.51
N LEU A 8 -10.16 8.72 31.47
CA LEU A 8 -10.81 7.45 31.80
C LEU A 8 -12.24 7.66 32.29
N ILE A 9 -12.44 8.57 33.24
CA ILE A 9 -13.73 8.78 33.90
C ILE A 9 -14.71 9.55 33.02
N GLU A 10 -14.26 10.63 32.38
CA GLU A 10 -15.15 11.55 31.66
C GLU A 10 -15.45 11.10 30.23
N ILE A 11 -14.59 10.26 29.62
CA ILE A 11 -14.74 9.84 28.24
C ILE A 11 -14.76 8.32 28.10
N ALA A 12 -13.71 7.62 28.54
CA ALA A 12 -13.59 6.19 28.23
C ALA A 12 -14.72 5.36 28.85
N ILE A 13 -15.04 5.57 30.14
CA ILE A 13 -16.14 4.88 30.81
C ILE A 13 -17.49 5.20 30.14
N PRO A 14 -17.89 6.47 29.93
CA PRO A 14 -19.12 6.80 29.22
C PRO A 14 -19.21 6.16 27.83
N VAL A 15 -18.15 6.18 27.03
CA VAL A 15 -18.13 5.56 25.70
C VAL A 15 -18.29 4.05 25.78
N LEU A 16 -17.62 3.39 26.73
CA LEU A 16 -17.77 1.95 26.96
C LEU A 16 -19.18 1.59 27.43
N LEU A 17 -19.80 2.42 28.28
CA LEU A 17 -21.18 2.24 28.72
C LEU A 17 -22.17 2.43 27.57
N MET A 18 -21.98 3.45 26.72
CA MET A 18 -22.79 3.66 25.52
C MET A 18 -22.69 2.47 24.57
N LEU A 19 -21.48 2.00 24.28
CA LEU A 19 -21.25 0.84 23.42
C LEU A 19 -21.85 -0.43 24.05
N GLY A 20 -21.64 -0.66 25.35
CA GLY A 20 -22.20 -1.81 26.06
C GLY A 20 -23.72 -1.84 26.04
N ALA A 21 -24.36 -0.70 26.32
CA ALA A 21 -25.82 -0.55 26.28
C ALA A 21 -26.37 -0.76 24.87
N GLU A 22 -25.72 -0.18 23.86
CA GLU A 22 -26.10 -0.32 22.46
C GLU A 22 -25.95 -1.78 21.98
N ARG A 23 -24.81 -2.43 22.25
CA ARG A 23 -24.58 -3.85 21.92
C ARG A 23 -25.60 -4.75 22.60
N TYR A 24 -25.90 -4.51 23.87
CA TYR A 24 -26.93 -5.25 24.61
C TYR A 24 -28.31 -5.07 23.97
N ALA A 25 -28.71 -3.83 23.68
CA ALA A 25 -30.00 -3.51 23.08
C ALA A 25 -30.16 -4.17 21.71
N VAL A 26 -29.16 -4.09 20.82
CA VAL A 26 -29.20 -4.71 19.49
C VAL A 26 -29.25 -6.23 19.58
N ILE A 27 -28.46 -6.85 20.45
CA ILE A 27 -28.50 -8.31 20.66
C ILE A 27 -29.88 -8.73 21.16
N TRP A 28 -30.47 -7.96 22.08
CA TRP A 28 -31.80 -8.24 22.62
C TRP A 28 -32.90 -8.07 21.57
N LEU A 29 -32.90 -6.97 20.81
CA LEU A 29 -33.88 -6.67 19.74
C LEU A 29 -33.82 -7.67 18.58
N LEU A 30 -32.67 -8.30 18.34
CA LEU A 30 -32.44 -9.20 17.21
C LEU A 30 -32.30 -10.67 17.65
N ARG A 31 -32.80 -11.03 18.84
CA ARG A 31 -32.64 -12.37 19.42
C ARG A 31 -33.66 -13.38 18.90
N THR A 32 -34.92 -12.98 18.78
CA THR A 32 -36.03 -13.89 18.40
C THR A 32 -36.72 -13.45 17.11
N PRO A 33 -37.34 -14.37 16.35
CA PRO A 33 -38.07 -14.03 15.12
C PRO A 33 -39.19 -13.00 15.34
N GLN A 34 -39.87 -13.03 16.50
CA GLN A 34 -40.91 -12.06 16.85
C GLN A 34 -40.35 -10.65 17.04
N GLN A 35 -39.19 -10.53 17.71
CA GLN A 35 -38.54 -9.24 17.88
C GLN A 35 -37.98 -8.70 16.55
N ILE A 36 -37.44 -9.56 15.69
CA ILE A 36 -37.02 -9.18 14.33
C ILE A 36 -38.22 -8.67 13.53
N ALA A 37 -39.39 -9.33 13.62
CA ALA A 37 -40.61 -8.87 12.96
C ALA A 37 -41.09 -7.51 13.51
N TRP A 38 -40.95 -7.28 14.82
CA TRP A 38 -41.23 -5.98 15.44
C TRP A 38 -40.26 -4.88 14.96
N VAL A 39 -38.97 -5.17 14.85
CA VAL A 39 -37.98 -4.22 14.29
C VAL A 39 -38.34 -3.88 12.85
N ARG A 40 -38.71 -4.88 12.04
CA ARG A 40 -39.14 -4.69 10.64
C ARG A 40 -40.41 -3.85 10.50
N SER A 41 -41.31 -3.85 11.48
CA SER A 41 -42.56 -3.06 11.40
C SER A 41 -42.37 -1.58 11.74
N HIS A 42 -41.23 -1.18 12.31
CA HIS A 42 -40.97 0.19 12.73
C HIS A 42 -40.03 0.92 11.77
N ALA A 43 -40.56 1.91 11.05
CA ALA A 43 -39.80 2.65 10.03
C ALA A 43 -38.57 3.41 10.57
N TRP A 44 -38.58 3.84 11.84
CA TRP A 44 -37.46 4.55 12.47
C TRP A 44 -36.28 3.64 12.84
N LEU A 45 -36.52 2.33 12.95
CA LEU A 45 -35.47 1.31 13.16
C LEU A 45 -34.92 0.78 11.84
N HIS A 46 -35.46 1.21 10.71
CA HIS A 46 -34.94 0.83 9.41
C HIS A 46 -33.50 1.34 9.27
N PRO A 47 -32.54 0.53 8.75
CA PRO A 47 -31.14 0.93 8.59
C PRO A 47 -30.97 2.30 7.91
N ASN A 48 -31.61 2.48 6.75
CA ASN A 48 -31.56 3.77 6.03
C ASN A 48 -32.10 4.97 6.85
N ALA A 49 -33.05 4.76 7.76
CA ALA A 49 -33.57 5.83 8.61
C ALA A 49 -32.55 6.23 9.68
N ILE A 50 -31.88 5.24 10.28
CA ILE A 50 -30.79 5.45 11.25
C ILE A 50 -29.62 6.17 10.55
N SER A 51 -29.21 5.74 9.36
CA SER A 51 -28.15 6.40 8.58
C SER A 51 -28.52 7.84 8.20
N ARG A 52 -29.78 8.11 7.81
CA ARG A 52 -30.25 9.47 7.48
C ARG A 52 -30.34 10.37 8.72
N ALA A 53 -30.65 9.82 9.89
CA ALA A 53 -30.69 10.58 11.14
C ALA A 53 -29.32 11.19 11.50
N ARG A 54 -28.21 10.61 11.01
CA ARG A 54 -26.84 11.13 11.20
C ARG A 54 -26.53 12.39 10.39
N TYR A 55 -27.30 12.72 9.35
CA TYR A 55 -26.98 13.82 8.43
C TYR A 55 -26.74 15.18 9.09
N PRO A 56 -27.61 15.68 10.00
CA PRO A 56 -27.36 16.96 10.68
C PRO A 56 -26.36 16.85 11.83
N MET A 57 -26.01 15.63 12.26
CA MET A 57 -25.35 15.41 13.56
C MET A 57 -23.89 15.84 13.55
N GLY A 58 -23.19 15.76 12.41
CA GLY A 58 -21.85 16.33 12.27
C GLY A 58 -21.82 17.85 12.46
N PHE A 59 -22.82 18.58 11.94
CA PHE A 59 -22.95 20.02 12.16
C PHE A 59 -23.32 20.34 13.61
N LEU A 60 -24.20 19.55 14.24
CA LEU A 60 -24.54 19.71 15.65
C LEU A 60 -23.34 19.45 16.58
N SER A 61 -22.47 18.49 16.24
CA SER A 61 -21.19 18.30 16.93
C SER A 61 -20.32 19.56 16.87
N VAL A 62 -20.15 20.14 15.67
CA VAL A 62 -19.43 21.41 15.49
C VAL A 62 -20.05 22.53 16.31
N MET A 63 -21.39 22.62 16.35
CA MET A 63 -22.10 23.62 17.14
C MET A 63 -21.82 23.49 18.63
N PHE A 64 -21.85 22.27 19.20
CA PHE A 64 -21.49 22.05 20.60
C PHE A 64 -20.06 22.45 20.90
N LEU A 65 -19.14 22.15 19.98
CA LEU A 65 -17.74 22.55 20.14
C LEU A 65 -17.57 24.07 20.10
N HIS A 66 -18.23 24.75 19.17
CA HIS A 66 -18.20 26.20 19.03
C HIS A 66 -18.80 26.93 20.23
N MET A 67 -19.87 26.39 20.82
CA MET A 67 -20.49 26.90 22.04
C MET A 67 -19.65 26.67 23.31
N GLY A 68 -18.46 26.07 23.19
CA GLY A 68 -17.57 25.83 24.32
C GLY A 68 -17.88 24.56 25.13
N TYR A 69 -18.63 23.61 24.55
CA TYR A 69 -18.95 22.32 25.19
C TYR A 69 -18.20 21.14 24.52
N PRO A 70 -16.86 21.08 24.58
CA PRO A 70 -16.08 20.09 23.83
C PRO A 70 -16.31 18.65 24.32
N ARG A 71 -16.56 18.44 25.63
CA ARG A 71 -16.90 17.12 26.19
C ARG A 71 -18.22 16.60 25.65
N LEU A 72 -19.24 17.47 25.59
CA LEU A 72 -20.55 17.12 25.05
C LEU A 72 -20.46 16.85 23.54
N CYS A 73 -19.73 17.69 22.79
CA CYS A 73 -19.43 17.44 21.39
C CYS A 73 -18.83 16.06 21.18
N PHE A 74 -17.81 15.70 21.96
CA PHE A 74 -17.13 14.42 21.86
C PHE A 74 -18.10 13.25 22.11
N LEU A 75 -18.81 13.26 23.24
CA LEU A 75 -19.74 12.18 23.58
C LEU A 75 -20.89 12.06 22.57
N PHE A 76 -21.42 13.20 22.11
CA PHE A 76 -22.47 13.24 21.09
C PHE A 76 -21.98 12.68 19.75
N PHE A 77 -20.79 13.11 19.30
CA PHE A 77 -20.17 12.60 18.08
C PHE A 77 -19.95 11.08 18.18
N THR A 78 -19.37 10.61 19.29
CA THR A 78 -19.11 9.18 19.51
C THR A 78 -20.41 8.37 19.55
N PHE A 79 -21.46 8.87 20.20
CA PHE A 79 -22.78 8.21 20.21
C PHE A 79 -23.28 7.95 18.80
N TRP A 80 -23.29 8.96 17.93
CA TRP A 80 -23.73 8.81 16.54
C TRP A 80 -22.80 7.93 15.70
N MET A 81 -21.49 7.93 15.98
CA MET A 81 -20.58 6.98 15.33
C MET A 81 -20.85 5.52 15.76
N ILE A 82 -21.31 5.27 16.99
CA ILE A 82 -21.70 3.92 17.43
C ILE A 82 -22.96 3.45 16.69
N THR A 83 -23.89 4.35 16.34
CA THR A 83 -25.11 3.98 15.61
C THR A 83 -24.88 3.39 14.21
N ASP A 84 -23.71 3.64 13.60
CA ASP A 84 -23.26 2.99 12.34
C ASP A 84 -23.05 1.47 12.50
N ILE A 85 -22.85 1.00 13.73
CA ILE A 85 -22.76 -0.44 13.99
C ILE A 85 -24.18 -1.02 14.08
N THR A 86 -25.13 -0.24 14.62
CA THR A 86 -26.52 -0.61 14.80
C THR A 86 -27.22 -0.85 13.46
N ASP A 87 -27.13 0.10 12.52
CA ASP A 87 -27.80 0.00 11.22
C ASP A 87 -27.27 -1.18 10.38
N GLY A 88 -25.96 -1.44 10.41
CA GLY A 88 -25.32 -2.55 9.71
C GLY A 88 -25.70 -3.92 10.30
N ASP A 89 -25.92 -4.03 11.61
CA ASP A 89 -26.42 -5.26 12.23
C ASP A 89 -27.89 -5.50 11.94
N ILE A 90 -28.72 -4.46 11.99
CA ILE A 90 -30.14 -4.55 11.63
C ILE A 90 -30.26 -4.94 10.15
N ALA A 91 -29.52 -4.30 9.25
CA ALA A 91 -29.55 -4.62 7.82
C ALA A 91 -29.23 -6.10 7.55
N ARG A 92 -28.21 -6.65 8.22
CA ARG A 92 -27.77 -8.06 8.04
C ARG A 92 -28.72 -9.07 8.69
N LYS A 93 -29.20 -8.82 9.91
CA LYS A 93 -30.03 -9.80 10.65
C LYS A 93 -31.50 -9.71 10.30
N CYS A 94 -31.99 -8.53 9.92
CA CYS A 94 -33.37 -8.34 9.48
C CYS A 94 -33.51 -8.47 7.96
N ASP A 95 -32.46 -8.78 7.21
CA ASP A 95 -32.49 -8.90 5.74
C ASP A 95 -33.09 -7.66 5.05
N LEU A 96 -32.68 -6.47 5.52
CA LEU A 96 -33.16 -5.16 5.04
C LEU A 96 -32.08 -4.43 4.21
N GLN A 97 -31.20 -5.18 3.55
CA GLN A 97 -30.17 -4.61 2.70
C GLN A 97 -30.79 -4.01 1.44
N THR A 98 -30.44 -2.77 1.12
CA THR A 98 -30.97 -2.06 -0.06
C THR A 98 -29.81 -1.43 -0.83
N GLU A 99 -29.92 -1.37 -2.16
CA GLU A 99 -28.92 -0.67 -2.98
C GLU A 99 -28.78 0.82 -2.61
N GLU A 100 -29.87 1.42 -2.13
CA GLU A 100 -29.87 2.81 -1.65
C GLU A 100 -29.07 2.92 -0.34
N GLY A 101 -29.25 1.96 0.58
CA GLY A 101 -28.48 1.85 1.83
C GLY A 101 -26.97 1.79 1.59
N GLU A 102 -26.51 0.99 0.62
CA GLU A 102 -25.08 0.89 0.27
C GLU A 102 -24.42 2.21 -0.14
N SER A 103 -25.24 3.18 -0.61
CA SER A 103 -24.82 4.53 -0.96
C SER A 103 -25.02 5.52 0.20
N ILE A 104 -26.13 5.38 0.92
CA ILE A 104 -26.51 6.24 2.06
C ILE A 104 -25.54 6.07 3.23
N ASP A 105 -25.16 4.85 3.60
CA ASP A 105 -24.34 4.63 4.82
C ASP A 105 -23.00 5.36 4.69
N PRO A 106 -22.23 5.18 3.59
CA PRO A 106 -20.95 5.87 3.44
C PRO A 106 -21.10 7.37 3.16
N PHE A 107 -22.29 7.83 2.77
CA PHE A 107 -22.60 9.26 2.69
C PHE A 107 -22.87 9.85 4.08
N SER A 108 -23.57 9.11 4.94
CA SER A 108 -23.88 9.52 6.30
C SER A 108 -22.62 9.67 7.15
N ASP A 109 -21.66 8.74 7.02
CA ASP A 109 -20.34 8.82 7.67
C ASP A 109 -19.63 10.14 7.33
N LYS A 110 -19.70 10.54 6.05
CA LYS A 110 -19.07 11.78 5.57
C LYS A 110 -19.71 13.00 6.20
N LEU A 111 -21.03 13.05 6.23
CA LEU A 111 -21.73 14.15 6.87
C LEU A 111 -21.44 14.23 8.37
N MET A 112 -21.08 13.13 9.01
CA MET A 112 -20.59 13.12 10.39
C MET A 112 -19.22 13.78 10.52
N TYR A 113 -18.20 13.30 9.80
CA TYR A 113 -16.82 13.75 10.03
C TYR A 113 -16.40 15.00 9.24
N LEU A 114 -16.99 15.30 8.08
CA LEU A 114 -16.56 16.42 7.23
C LEU A 114 -16.72 17.79 7.92
N PRO A 115 -17.87 18.12 8.57
CA PRO A 115 -18.00 19.39 9.28
C PRO A 115 -16.95 19.55 10.38
N MET A 116 -16.68 18.47 11.11
CA MET A 116 -15.67 18.45 12.16
C MET A 116 -14.27 18.70 11.59
N LEU A 117 -13.88 18.04 10.49
CA LEU A 117 -12.58 18.28 9.85
C LEU A 117 -12.42 19.73 9.41
N ILE A 118 -13.43 20.30 8.74
CA ILE A 118 -13.41 21.69 8.28
C ILE A 118 -13.28 22.64 9.47
N TYR A 119 -14.03 22.41 10.55
CA TYR A 119 -13.95 23.22 11.76
C TYR A 119 -12.57 23.13 12.41
N MET A 120 -11.96 21.95 12.48
CA MET A 120 -10.62 21.77 13.06
C MET A 120 -9.52 22.45 12.24
N VAL A 121 -9.66 22.51 10.92
CA VAL A 121 -8.78 23.33 10.07
C VAL A 121 -8.97 24.81 10.37
N TRP A 122 -10.22 25.28 10.50
CA TRP A 122 -10.51 26.68 10.82
C TRP A 122 -9.91 27.10 12.17
N GLN A 123 -9.90 26.20 13.15
CA GLN A 123 -9.26 26.40 14.45
C GLN A 123 -7.73 26.22 14.44
N GLY A 124 -7.13 25.88 13.30
CA GLY A 124 -5.67 25.71 13.15
C GLY A 124 -5.08 24.41 13.69
N TRP A 125 -5.90 23.40 13.99
CA TRP A 125 -5.45 22.12 14.56
C TRP A 125 -5.05 21.08 13.52
N LEU A 126 -5.56 21.20 12.30
CA LEU A 126 -5.26 20.29 11.19
C LEU A 126 -4.62 21.05 10.04
N ASP A 127 -3.71 20.39 9.33
CA ASP A 127 -3.07 20.94 8.14
C ASP A 127 -4.11 21.19 7.03
N PRO A 128 -4.26 22.44 6.56
CA PRO A 128 -5.30 22.80 5.60
C PRO A 128 -5.10 22.12 4.25
N VAL A 129 -3.85 21.87 3.83
CA VAL A 129 -3.55 21.26 2.52
C VAL A 129 -3.96 19.79 2.52
N LEU A 130 -3.55 19.03 3.53
CA LEU A 130 -3.88 17.61 3.66
C LEU A 130 -5.38 17.39 3.83
N VAL A 131 -6.06 18.18 4.66
CA VAL A 131 -7.53 18.09 4.79
C VAL A 131 -8.20 18.44 3.47
N SER A 132 -7.78 19.51 2.79
CA SER A 132 -8.36 19.87 1.48
C SER A 132 -8.21 18.75 0.45
N LEU A 133 -7.02 18.14 0.36
CA LEU A 133 -6.79 16.98 -0.51
C LEU A 133 -7.68 15.80 -0.12
N PHE A 134 -7.78 15.50 1.17
CA PHE A 134 -8.66 14.44 1.68
C PHE A 134 -10.12 14.68 1.28
N LEU A 135 -10.63 15.90 1.48
CA LEU A 135 -12.00 16.31 1.12
C LEU A 135 -12.24 16.16 -0.37
N VAL A 136 -11.33 16.64 -1.21
CA VAL A 136 -11.43 16.55 -2.67
C VAL A 136 -11.52 15.08 -3.11
N PHE A 137 -10.59 14.23 -2.68
CA PHE A 137 -10.64 12.81 -3.03
C PHE A 137 -11.89 12.13 -2.47
N ASP A 138 -12.30 12.46 -1.25
CA ASP A 138 -13.48 11.83 -0.65
C ASP A 138 -14.80 12.24 -1.32
N VAL A 139 -14.93 13.49 -1.76
CA VAL A 139 -16.06 13.98 -2.57
C VAL A 139 -16.07 13.34 -3.94
N ILE A 140 -14.93 13.30 -4.65
CA ILE A 140 -14.82 12.62 -5.96
C ILE A 140 -15.21 11.15 -5.82
N GLY A 141 -14.69 10.45 -4.80
CA GLY A 141 -15.02 9.05 -4.53
C GLY A 141 -16.46 8.81 -4.06
N GLN A 142 -17.19 9.86 -3.66
CA GLN A 142 -18.64 9.80 -3.41
C GLN A 142 -19.43 10.01 -4.69
N ILE A 143 -19.08 11.02 -5.47
CA ILE A 143 -19.71 11.35 -6.75
C ILE A 143 -19.57 10.16 -7.71
N SER A 144 -18.41 9.50 -7.72
CA SER A 144 -18.17 8.33 -8.55
C SER A 144 -19.19 7.21 -8.32
N ARG A 145 -19.71 7.05 -7.08
CA ARG A 145 -20.73 6.03 -6.77
C ARG A 145 -22.04 6.23 -7.52
N ARG A 146 -22.35 7.46 -7.96
CA ARG A 146 -23.54 7.74 -8.79
C ARG A 146 -23.40 7.22 -10.22
N PHE A 147 -22.16 7.04 -10.68
CA PHE A 147 -21.85 6.63 -12.05
C PHE A 147 -21.31 5.18 -12.14
N THR A 148 -20.93 4.56 -11.02
CA THR A 148 -20.39 3.19 -10.98
C THR A 148 -21.46 2.17 -10.59
N LYS A 149 -21.45 0.98 -11.22
CA LYS A 149 -22.33 -0.15 -10.85
C LYS A 149 -22.09 -0.64 -9.42
N VAL A 150 -20.85 -0.58 -8.94
CA VAL A 150 -20.47 -0.94 -7.57
C VAL A 150 -20.63 0.29 -6.68
N LYS A 151 -21.75 0.36 -5.96
CA LYS A 151 -22.06 1.47 -5.05
C LYS A 151 -21.35 1.34 -3.70
N ALA A 152 -21.00 0.11 -3.28
CA ALA A 152 -20.34 -0.17 -2.01
C ALA A 152 -18.91 0.41 -1.87
N ALA A 153 -18.43 0.53 -0.62
CA ALA A 153 -17.09 1.02 -0.31
C ALA A 153 -16.01 -0.06 -0.54
N ASN A 154 -14.90 0.31 -1.17
CA ASN A 154 -13.71 -0.54 -1.25
C ASN A 154 -12.94 -0.55 0.09
N LEU A 155 -11.98 -1.49 0.24
CA LEU A 155 -11.21 -1.66 1.48
C LEU A 155 -10.51 -0.36 1.92
N PHE A 156 -9.88 0.35 0.98
CA PHE A 156 -9.25 1.65 1.23
C PHE A 156 -10.26 2.69 1.73
N GLY A 157 -11.48 2.67 1.17
CA GLY A 157 -12.59 3.53 1.57
C GLY A 157 -13.12 3.24 2.97
N LYS A 158 -13.13 1.98 3.41
CA LYS A 158 -13.48 1.62 4.79
C LYS A 158 -12.37 2.00 5.77
N ALA A 159 -11.12 1.70 5.41
CA ALA A 159 -9.95 2.01 6.23
C ALA A 159 -9.79 3.52 6.46
N LYS A 160 -9.95 4.35 5.42
CA LYS A 160 -9.86 5.80 5.57
C LYS A 160 -10.93 6.36 6.49
N THR A 161 -12.18 5.90 6.39
CA THR A 161 -13.28 6.38 7.24
C THR A 161 -13.00 6.04 8.70
N PHE A 162 -12.58 4.81 8.98
CA PHE A 162 -12.18 4.40 10.33
C PHE A 162 -11.04 5.26 10.89
N LEU A 163 -9.97 5.47 10.11
CA LEU A 163 -8.82 6.26 10.57
C LEU A 163 -9.14 7.74 10.75
N VAL A 164 -10.06 8.31 9.96
CA VAL A 164 -10.53 9.70 10.15
C VAL A 164 -11.33 9.85 11.44
N VAL A 165 -12.15 8.87 11.80
CA VAL A 165 -12.86 8.87 13.08
C VAL A 165 -11.86 8.79 14.24
N VAL A 166 -10.86 7.91 14.13
CA VAL A 166 -9.75 7.84 15.11
C VAL A 166 -9.01 9.17 15.19
N LEU A 167 -8.70 9.81 14.06
CA LEU A 167 -8.06 11.12 14.01
C LEU A 167 -8.88 12.17 14.77
N LEU A 168 -10.18 12.27 14.52
CA LEU A 168 -11.05 13.21 15.23
C LEU A 168 -11.14 12.93 16.73
N ILE A 169 -11.13 11.65 17.13
CA ILE A 169 -11.06 11.27 18.55
C ILE A 169 -9.74 11.75 19.17
N VAL A 170 -8.61 11.52 18.50
CA VAL A 170 -7.29 11.95 18.98
C VAL A 170 -7.22 13.47 19.11
N VAL A 171 -7.65 14.21 18.09
CA VAL A 171 -7.71 15.67 18.10
C VAL A 171 -8.63 16.17 19.23
N GLY A 172 -9.80 15.58 19.39
CA GLY A 172 -10.75 15.93 20.45
C GLY A 172 -10.18 15.70 21.86
N LEU A 173 -9.46 14.60 22.08
CA LEU A 173 -8.80 14.34 23.37
C LEU A 173 -7.72 15.37 23.69
N VAL A 174 -6.88 15.71 22.69
CA VAL A 174 -5.83 16.74 22.85
C VAL A 174 -6.46 18.12 23.07
N TRP A 175 -7.59 18.41 22.43
CA TRP A 175 -8.35 19.65 22.66
C TRP A 175 -8.88 19.75 24.09
N ILE A 176 -9.49 18.68 24.61
CA ILE A 176 -10.15 18.69 25.93
C ILE A 176 -9.13 18.69 27.07
N TYR A 177 -8.07 17.89 26.97
CA TYR A 177 -7.13 17.65 28.07
C TYR A 177 -5.78 18.34 27.90
N GLY A 178 -5.57 19.07 26.80
CA GLY A 178 -4.33 19.74 26.48
C GLY A 178 -3.28 18.82 25.83
N PRO A 179 -2.00 19.24 25.76
CA PRO A 179 -0.99 18.55 24.98
C PRO A 179 -0.67 17.17 25.54
N LEU A 180 -1.14 16.13 24.85
CA LEU A 180 -0.82 14.73 25.12
C LEU A 180 0.34 14.31 24.21
N PRO A 181 1.58 14.16 24.70
CA PRO A 181 2.78 14.08 23.84
C PRO A 181 2.77 12.95 22.82
N PHE A 182 2.25 11.78 23.19
CA PHE A 182 2.17 10.62 22.28
C PHE A 182 1.03 10.77 21.26
N LEU A 183 -0.14 11.23 21.69
CA LEU A 183 -1.33 11.36 20.85
C LEU A 183 -1.26 12.57 19.91
N GLY A 184 -0.72 13.71 20.36
CA GLY A 184 -0.55 14.89 19.51
C GLY A 184 0.41 14.64 18.35
N ARG A 185 1.50 13.88 18.58
CA ARG A 185 2.48 13.54 17.54
C ARG A 185 1.92 12.62 16.44
N THR A 186 0.83 11.92 16.69
CA THR A 186 0.23 11.02 15.69
C THR A 186 -0.77 11.73 14.76
N ILE A 187 -1.20 12.97 15.05
CA ILE A 187 -2.22 13.69 14.28
C ILE A 187 -1.79 13.87 12.81
N LEU A 188 -0.62 14.47 12.58
CA LEU A 188 -0.11 14.73 11.23
C LEU A 188 0.12 13.45 10.40
N PRO A 189 0.85 12.42 10.91
CA PRO A 189 1.04 11.19 10.14
C PRO A 189 -0.27 10.44 9.90
N LEU A 190 -1.20 10.45 10.86
CA LEU A 190 -2.51 9.82 10.70
C LEU A 190 -3.34 10.54 9.62
N LEU A 191 -3.34 11.87 9.60
CA LEU A 191 -3.96 12.67 8.54
C LEU A 191 -3.35 12.40 7.16
N GLY A 192 -2.02 12.29 7.08
CA GLY A 192 -1.32 11.91 5.85
C GLY A 192 -1.76 10.54 5.34
N ILE A 193 -1.86 9.53 6.22
CA ILE A 193 -2.36 8.20 5.87
C ILE A 193 -3.81 8.26 5.41
N CYS A 194 -4.69 8.99 6.11
CA CYS A 194 -6.08 9.17 5.72
C CYS A 194 -6.21 9.77 4.31
N THR A 195 -5.41 10.80 4.02
CA THR A 195 -5.36 11.48 2.72
C THR A 195 -4.89 10.53 1.61
N GLY A 196 -3.80 9.78 1.84
CA GLY A 196 -3.30 8.78 0.90
C GLY A 196 -4.31 7.66 0.65
N LEU A 197 -5.00 7.16 1.68
CA LEU A 197 -6.06 6.17 1.53
C LEU A 197 -7.29 6.73 0.80
N ALA A 198 -7.61 8.01 0.97
CA ALA A 198 -8.67 8.68 0.21
C ALA A 198 -8.34 8.77 -1.28
N PHE A 199 -7.11 9.14 -1.60
CA PHE A 199 -6.58 9.09 -2.96
C PHE A 199 -6.67 7.69 -3.56
N CYS A 200 -6.09 6.68 -2.90
CA CYS A 200 -6.14 5.28 -3.34
C CYS A 200 -7.59 4.81 -3.54
N SER A 201 -8.48 5.07 -2.57
CA SER A 201 -9.89 4.68 -2.67
C SER A 201 -10.56 5.23 -3.92
N THR A 202 -10.22 6.47 -4.31
CA THR A 202 -10.78 7.14 -5.49
C THR A 202 -10.19 6.58 -6.78
N VAL A 203 -8.87 6.49 -6.86
CA VAL A 203 -8.16 5.95 -8.03
C VAL A 203 -8.62 4.53 -8.32
N PHE A 204 -8.62 3.65 -7.32
CA PHE A 204 -9.01 2.24 -7.49
C PHE A 204 -10.51 2.04 -7.79
N LYS A 205 -11.36 3.06 -7.58
CA LYS A 205 -12.76 3.04 -8.05
C LYS A 205 -12.92 3.49 -9.49
N LEU A 206 -12.12 4.48 -9.92
CA LEU A 206 -12.18 5.03 -11.27
C LEU A 206 -11.44 4.13 -12.28
N VAL A 207 -10.39 3.47 -11.82
CA VAL A 207 -9.57 2.58 -12.63
C VAL A 207 -10.20 1.19 -12.65
N PRO A 208 -10.47 0.63 -13.84
CA PRO A 208 -10.92 -0.75 -13.96
C PRO A 208 -9.92 -1.74 -13.35
N ASN A 209 -10.38 -2.79 -12.68
CA ASN A 209 -9.50 -3.74 -11.97
C ASN A 209 -8.40 -4.35 -12.86
N TYR A 210 -8.66 -4.54 -14.15
CA TYR A 210 -7.69 -5.08 -15.10
C TYR A 210 -6.52 -4.14 -15.43
N TRP A 211 -6.57 -2.87 -14.99
CA TRP A 211 -5.48 -1.89 -15.14
C TRP A 211 -4.49 -1.89 -13.97
N TYR A 212 -4.76 -2.61 -12.88
CA TYR A 212 -3.94 -2.54 -11.67
C TYR A 212 -2.50 -2.98 -11.92
N ALA A 213 -2.31 -4.03 -12.72
CA ALA A 213 -0.98 -4.47 -13.15
C ALA A 213 -0.25 -3.35 -13.92
N ASN A 214 -0.89 -2.78 -14.94
CA ASN A 214 -0.30 -1.70 -15.73
C ASN A 214 0.09 -0.48 -14.89
N ILE A 215 -0.69 -0.10 -13.89
CA ILE A 215 -0.34 1.03 -13.01
C ILE A 215 0.96 0.74 -12.27
N LEU A 216 1.10 -0.48 -11.74
CA LEU A 216 2.31 -0.91 -11.04
C LEU A 216 3.51 -0.94 -11.99
N SER A 217 3.36 -1.44 -13.23
CA SER A 217 4.43 -1.41 -14.23
C SER A 217 4.78 0.02 -14.68
N ILE A 218 3.81 0.94 -14.79
CA ILE A 218 4.06 2.36 -15.06
C ILE A 218 4.84 3.00 -13.89
N MET A 219 4.48 2.68 -12.65
CA MET A 219 5.24 3.16 -11.49
C MET A 219 6.67 2.60 -11.48
N ASN A 220 6.87 1.34 -11.87
CA ASN A 220 8.20 0.75 -12.05
C ASN A 220 9.00 1.50 -13.14
N LEU A 221 8.38 1.76 -14.31
CA LEU A 221 8.99 2.56 -15.38
C LEU A 221 9.41 3.95 -14.90
N LEU A 222 8.57 4.64 -14.13
CA LEU A 222 8.89 5.94 -13.54
C LEU A 222 10.07 5.86 -12.57
N CYS A 223 10.17 4.78 -11.78
CA CYS A 223 11.33 4.54 -10.92
C CYS A 223 12.61 4.37 -11.75
N GLY A 224 12.56 3.61 -12.84
CA GLY A 224 13.70 3.46 -13.75
C GLY A 224 14.13 4.77 -14.40
N LEU A 225 13.18 5.56 -14.94
CA LEU A 225 13.49 6.87 -15.53
C LEU A 225 14.07 7.85 -14.50
N ALA A 226 13.50 7.88 -13.29
CA ALA A 226 14.04 8.68 -12.19
C ALA A 226 15.45 8.20 -11.79
N GLY A 227 15.70 6.89 -11.79
CA GLY A 227 17.03 6.33 -11.53
C GLY A 227 18.04 6.74 -12.59
N CYS A 228 17.67 6.71 -13.87
CA CYS A 228 18.50 7.22 -14.95
C CYS A 228 18.84 8.70 -14.74
N TRP A 229 17.85 9.52 -14.37
CA TRP A 229 18.05 10.93 -14.03
C TRP A 229 19.04 11.12 -12.88
N VAL A 230 18.92 10.34 -11.79
CA VAL A 230 19.84 10.39 -10.64
C VAL A 230 21.29 10.12 -11.08
N VAL A 231 21.51 9.09 -11.89
CA VAL A 231 22.88 8.78 -12.37
C VAL A 231 23.42 9.88 -13.28
N LEU A 232 22.62 10.36 -14.23
CA LEU A 232 23.05 11.36 -15.22
C LEU A 232 23.31 12.75 -14.61
N THR A 233 22.65 13.08 -13.51
CA THR A 233 22.86 14.34 -12.77
C THR A 233 24.02 14.26 -11.76
N GLY A 234 24.68 13.10 -11.65
CA GLY A 234 25.84 12.92 -10.77
C GLY A 234 25.49 12.79 -9.29
N HIS A 235 24.22 12.51 -8.96
CA HIS A 235 23.84 12.18 -7.59
C HIS A 235 24.39 10.80 -7.17
N PRO A 236 24.52 10.52 -5.86
CA PRO A 236 25.02 9.24 -5.37
C PRO A 236 24.28 8.02 -5.96
N LEU A 237 25.04 7.04 -6.47
CA LEU A 237 24.51 5.84 -7.14
C LEU A 237 23.56 5.01 -6.26
N VAL A 238 23.70 5.11 -4.92
CA VAL A 238 22.82 4.44 -3.97
C VAL A 238 21.36 4.87 -4.10
N TYR A 239 21.08 6.12 -4.49
CA TYR A 239 19.71 6.58 -4.68
C TYR A 239 19.09 6.00 -5.96
N ALA A 240 19.89 5.89 -7.04
CA ALA A 240 19.45 5.22 -8.27
C ALA A 240 19.17 3.73 -8.00
N LEU A 241 20.04 3.08 -7.22
CA LEU A 241 19.82 1.70 -6.78
C LEU A 241 18.55 1.57 -5.93
N GLY A 242 18.29 2.51 -5.01
CA GLY A 242 17.07 2.54 -4.21
C GLY A 242 15.79 2.62 -5.07
N LEU A 243 15.82 3.37 -6.18
CA LEU A 243 14.73 3.42 -7.14
C LEU A 243 14.58 2.10 -7.92
N VAL A 244 15.68 1.45 -8.30
CA VAL A 244 15.66 0.11 -8.90
C VAL A 244 15.04 -0.92 -7.94
N PHE A 245 15.37 -0.86 -6.64
CA PHE A 245 14.73 -1.68 -5.61
C PHE A 245 13.24 -1.44 -5.49
N LEU A 246 12.81 -0.17 -5.53
CA LEU A 246 11.40 0.19 -5.51
C LEU A 246 10.68 -0.35 -6.75
N GLY A 247 11.31 -0.25 -7.94
CA GLY A 247 10.82 -0.86 -9.18
C GLY A 247 10.66 -2.38 -9.05
N GLN A 248 11.66 -3.07 -8.49
CA GLN A 248 11.61 -4.51 -8.20
C GLN A 248 10.50 -4.90 -7.23
N PHE A 249 10.22 -4.04 -6.26
CA PHE A 249 9.11 -4.25 -5.35
C PHE A 249 7.77 -4.16 -6.10
N LEU A 250 7.60 -3.19 -7.00
CA LEU A 250 6.38 -3.00 -7.79
C LEU A 250 6.15 -4.15 -8.79
N ASP A 251 7.19 -4.58 -9.51
CA ASP A 251 7.21 -5.75 -10.41
C ASP A 251 6.75 -7.04 -9.68
N LEU A 252 7.16 -7.25 -8.43
CA LEU A 252 6.68 -8.40 -7.67
C LEU A 252 5.15 -8.43 -7.46
N PHE A 253 4.50 -7.25 -7.44
CA PHE A 253 3.05 -7.14 -7.29
C PHE A 253 2.29 -7.07 -8.61
N ASP A 254 2.87 -6.59 -9.70
CA ASP A 254 2.14 -6.40 -10.96
C ASP A 254 1.75 -7.73 -11.61
N GLY A 255 2.64 -8.74 -11.62
CA GLY A 255 2.35 -10.07 -12.16
C GLY A 255 1.26 -10.78 -11.36
N ARG A 256 1.22 -10.56 -10.05
CA ARG A 256 0.14 -11.08 -9.18
C ARG A 256 -1.17 -10.31 -9.37
N ALA A 257 -1.07 -9.01 -9.60
CA ALA A 257 -2.23 -8.20 -9.90
C ALA A 257 -2.86 -8.64 -11.24
N ALA A 258 -2.04 -8.91 -12.25
CA ALA A 258 -2.45 -9.44 -13.55
C ALA A 258 -3.16 -10.79 -13.41
N GLU A 259 -2.62 -11.71 -12.59
CA GLU A 259 -3.25 -13.02 -12.34
C GLU A 259 -4.60 -12.90 -11.61
N ARG A 260 -4.71 -11.96 -10.65
CA ARG A 260 -5.91 -11.85 -9.81
C ARG A 260 -7.04 -11.05 -10.46
N TRP A 261 -6.70 -9.98 -11.18
CA TRP A 261 -7.69 -9.02 -11.71
C TRP A 261 -7.70 -8.93 -13.24
N GLY A 262 -6.86 -9.72 -13.91
CA GLY A 262 -6.63 -9.62 -15.35
C GLY A 262 -5.63 -8.51 -15.70
N SER A 263 -5.22 -8.48 -16.96
CA SER A 263 -4.35 -7.45 -17.51
C SER A 263 -4.86 -6.98 -18.88
N THR A 264 -4.37 -5.83 -19.33
CA THR A 264 -4.67 -5.31 -20.68
C THR A 264 -4.01 -6.15 -21.77
N PRO A 265 -4.48 -6.09 -23.03
CA PRO A 265 -3.91 -6.89 -24.14
C PRO A 265 -2.41 -6.66 -24.39
N LYS A 266 -1.89 -5.48 -24.00
CA LYS A 266 -0.47 -5.13 -24.11
C LYS A 266 0.22 -5.02 -22.74
N GLY A 267 -0.37 -5.57 -21.68
CA GLY A 267 0.16 -5.48 -20.31
C GLY A 267 1.56 -6.08 -20.19
N GLU A 268 1.81 -7.23 -20.81
CA GLU A 268 3.16 -7.84 -20.85
C GLU A 268 4.20 -6.92 -21.50
N LEU A 269 3.82 -6.14 -22.51
CA LEU A 269 4.74 -5.18 -23.14
C LEU A 269 5.07 -4.01 -22.20
N PHE A 270 4.09 -3.52 -21.43
CA PHE A 270 4.34 -2.47 -20.44
C PHE A 270 5.28 -2.95 -19.34
N ASP A 271 5.09 -4.18 -18.89
CA ASP A 271 5.95 -4.87 -17.93
C ASP A 271 7.39 -4.99 -18.46
N ASP A 272 7.56 -5.56 -19.66
CA ASP A 272 8.88 -5.71 -20.30
C ASP A 272 9.61 -4.37 -20.50
N VAL A 273 8.90 -3.30 -20.84
CA VAL A 273 9.48 -1.96 -21.00
C VAL A 273 9.89 -1.37 -19.66
N ALA A 274 9.08 -1.56 -18.61
CA ALA A 274 9.40 -1.14 -17.25
C ALA A 274 10.65 -1.88 -16.73
N ASP A 275 10.67 -3.21 -16.88
CA ASP A 275 11.79 -4.07 -16.53
C ASP A 275 13.06 -3.73 -17.29
N GLY A 276 12.96 -3.51 -18.61
CA GLY A 276 14.09 -3.09 -19.44
C GLY A 276 14.67 -1.75 -19.01
N THR A 277 13.83 -0.81 -18.54
CA THR A 277 14.26 0.52 -18.10
C THR A 277 14.87 0.49 -16.70
N SER A 278 14.19 -0.14 -15.74
CA SER A 278 14.66 -0.23 -14.35
C SER A 278 15.82 -1.20 -14.21
N PHE A 279 15.62 -2.46 -14.58
CA PHE A 279 16.61 -3.51 -14.33
C PHE A 279 17.72 -3.55 -15.38
N GLY A 280 17.43 -3.11 -16.61
CA GLY A 280 18.40 -3.00 -17.69
C GLY A 280 19.11 -1.65 -17.71
N LEU A 281 18.42 -0.60 -18.16
CA LEU A 281 19.03 0.69 -18.48
C LEU A 281 19.60 1.39 -17.24
N THR A 282 18.80 1.52 -16.18
CA THR A 282 19.23 2.20 -14.96
C THR A 282 20.41 1.48 -14.30
N THR A 283 20.33 0.16 -14.14
CA THR A 283 21.43 -0.65 -13.61
C THR A 283 22.66 -0.59 -14.51
N GLY A 284 22.49 -0.61 -15.83
CA GLY A 284 23.58 -0.44 -16.80
C GLY A 284 24.27 0.92 -16.66
N LEU A 285 23.52 1.99 -16.41
CA LEU A 285 24.06 3.31 -16.11
C LEU A 285 24.79 3.35 -14.76
N ILE A 286 24.25 2.69 -13.73
CA ILE A 286 24.94 2.53 -12.44
C ILE A 286 26.30 1.85 -12.65
N ALA A 287 26.33 0.76 -13.43
CA ALA A 287 27.57 0.08 -13.78
C ALA A 287 28.50 0.97 -14.62
N ALA A 288 27.98 1.80 -15.51
CA ALA A 288 28.81 2.71 -16.29
C ALA A 288 29.49 3.78 -15.44
N ALA A 289 28.77 4.32 -14.45
CA ALA A 289 29.24 5.38 -13.58
C ALA A 289 30.11 4.90 -12.40
N SER A 290 30.16 3.59 -12.12
CA SER A 290 30.90 3.06 -10.95
C SER A 290 32.39 2.83 -11.18
N PHE A 291 32.85 2.74 -12.43
CA PHE A 291 34.26 2.46 -12.75
C PHE A 291 35.07 3.76 -12.75
N ALA A 292 36.35 3.69 -12.38
CA ALA A 292 37.29 4.83 -12.43
C ALA A 292 37.51 5.38 -13.87
N HIS A 293 36.96 4.68 -14.83
CA HIS A 293 37.53 4.43 -16.12
C HIS A 293 36.32 4.25 -17.04
N LEU A 294 35.73 5.40 -17.40
CA LEU A 294 34.35 5.52 -17.84
C LEU A 294 34.00 4.63 -19.04
N TRP A 295 34.91 4.50 -20.01
CA TRP A 295 34.69 3.68 -21.21
C TRP A 295 34.47 2.18 -20.91
N VAL A 296 35.04 1.66 -19.82
CA VAL A 296 35.02 0.25 -19.41
C VAL A 296 33.69 0.03 -18.72
N GLY A 297 33.31 0.96 -17.84
CA GLY A 297 31.97 1.04 -17.29
C GLY A 297 30.91 1.07 -18.40
N ILE A 298 31.05 1.95 -19.40
CA ILE A 298 30.10 2.06 -20.52
C ILE A 298 30.00 0.74 -21.29
N VAL A 299 31.13 0.13 -21.65
CA VAL A 299 31.13 -1.16 -22.37
C VAL A 299 30.44 -2.25 -21.55
N LEU A 300 30.79 -2.39 -20.27
CA LEU A 300 30.19 -3.38 -19.38
C LEU A 300 28.70 -3.12 -19.13
N GLY A 301 28.30 -1.86 -18.95
CA GLY A 301 26.92 -1.43 -18.82
C GLY A 301 26.10 -1.72 -20.07
N CYS A 302 26.65 -1.49 -21.27
CA CYS A 302 26.02 -1.83 -22.55
C CYS A 302 25.89 -3.35 -22.74
N VAL A 303 26.92 -4.12 -22.39
CA VAL A 303 26.87 -5.59 -22.43
C VAL A 303 25.78 -6.12 -21.49
N TYR A 304 25.72 -5.59 -20.27
CA TYR A 304 24.70 -5.94 -19.29
C TYR A 304 23.28 -5.60 -19.80
N LEU A 305 23.07 -4.37 -20.31
CA LEU A 305 21.80 -3.93 -20.89
C LEU A 305 21.37 -4.85 -22.05
N GLY A 306 22.29 -5.16 -22.96
CA GLY A 306 22.04 -6.07 -24.07
C GLY A 306 21.62 -7.46 -23.60
N ALA A 307 22.28 -7.99 -22.56
CA ALA A 307 21.92 -9.27 -21.95
C ALA A 307 20.53 -9.23 -21.28
N THR A 308 20.18 -8.14 -20.59
CA THR A 308 18.85 -7.94 -20.01
C THR A 308 17.76 -7.91 -21.08
N VAL A 309 17.93 -7.11 -22.13
CA VAL A 309 16.97 -7.00 -23.24
C VAL A 309 16.81 -8.34 -23.96
N TYR A 310 17.91 -9.03 -24.25
CA TYR A 310 17.87 -10.37 -24.84
C TYR A 310 17.06 -11.34 -23.98
N ARG A 311 17.30 -11.35 -22.65
CA ARG A 311 16.58 -12.22 -21.71
C ARG A 311 15.08 -11.94 -21.70
N LEU A 312 14.67 -10.67 -21.70
CA LEU A 312 13.25 -10.28 -21.72
C LEU A 312 12.57 -10.76 -23.01
N ILE A 313 13.16 -10.44 -24.18
CA ILE A 313 12.63 -10.86 -25.49
C ILE A 313 12.55 -12.39 -25.57
N ARG A 314 13.61 -13.09 -25.16
CA ARG A 314 13.66 -14.56 -25.17
C ARG A 314 12.55 -15.17 -24.31
N PHE A 315 12.34 -14.63 -23.12
CA PHE A 315 11.29 -15.10 -22.21
C PHE A 315 9.90 -15.00 -22.85
N VAL A 316 9.57 -13.86 -23.46
CA VAL A 316 8.28 -13.65 -24.14
C VAL A 316 8.11 -14.62 -25.32
N VAL A 317 9.14 -14.78 -26.14
CA VAL A 317 9.12 -15.67 -27.32
C VAL A 317 8.94 -17.13 -26.91
N GLU A 318 9.69 -17.60 -25.90
CA GLU A 318 9.60 -18.98 -25.41
C GLU A 318 8.23 -19.24 -24.76
N LYS A 319 7.73 -18.31 -23.95
CA LYS A 319 6.40 -18.41 -23.31
C LYS A 319 5.28 -18.51 -24.35
N ARG A 320 5.32 -17.69 -25.40
CA ARG A 320 4.34 -17.74 -26.51
C ARG A 320 4.42 -19.05 -27.29
N LYS A 321 5.63 -19.53 -27.59
CA LYS A 321 5.82 -20.82 -28.28
C LYS A 321 5.24 -22.00 -27.51
N GLN A 322 5.30 -21.95 -26.17
CA GLN A 322 4.78 -23.01 -25.31
C GLN A 322 3.27 -22.89 -25.03
N GLY A 323 2.60 -21.83 -25.49
CA GLY A 323 1.17 -21.61 -25.26
C GLY A 323 0.80 -21.42 -23.79
N ILE A 324 1.76 -21.03 -22.93
CA ILE A 324 1.53 -20.91 -21.49
C ILE A 324 0.79 -19.60 -21.22
N LEU A 325 -0.52 -19.71 -20.94
CA LEU A 325 -1.39 -18.59 -20.57
C LEU A 325 -1.11 -18.06 -19.16
N GLY A 326 -0.43 -18.86 -18.32
CA GLY A 326 -0.16 -18.55 -16.92
C GLY A 326 1.30 -18.21 -16.62
N GLY A 327 1.63 -18.30 -15.34
CA GLY A 327 2.96 -18.07 -14.83
C GLY A 327 3.92 -19.25 -14.95
N VAL A 328 5.20 -18.99 -15.22
CA VAL A 328 6.24 -20.03 -15.14
C VAL A 328 6.78 -20.16 -13.71
N THR A 329 7.07 -21.40 -13.29
CA THR A 329 7.68 -21.70 -11.98
C THR A 329 9.21 -21.70 -12.02
N THR A 330 9.77 -21.88 -13.21
CA THR A 330 11.21 -21.85 -13.49
C THR A 330 11.50 -20.93 -14.68
N PHE A 331 12.59 -20.17 -14.57
CA PHE A 331 13.14 -19.35 -15.63
C PHE A 331 14.32 -20.05 -16.29
N SER A 332 14.52 -19.84 -17.59
CA SER A 332 15.74 -20.21 -18.30
C SER A 332 16.67 -19.01 -18.33
N GLY A 333 17.77 -19.08 -17.58
CA GLY A 333 18.67 -17.96 -17.34
C GLY A 333 18.28 -17.16 -16.09
N MET A 334 19.22 -16.35 -15.59
CA MET A 334 19.00 -15.50 -14.41
C MET A 334 17.93 -14.43 -14.71
N PRO A 335 16.92 -14.26 -13.83
CA PRO A 335 15.94 -13.17 -13.94
C PRO A 335 16.56 -11.77 -13.84
N SER A 336 16.05 -10.83 -14.65
CA SER A 336 16.52 -9.43 -14.66
C SER A 336 16.45 -8.72 -13.30
N PRO A 337 15.41 -8.91 -12.44
CA PRO A 337 15.41 -8.26 -11.14
C PRO A 337 16.54 -8.76 -10.23
N ALA A 338 16.88 -10.05 -10.31
CA ALA A 338 17.98 -10.62 -9.54
C ALA A 338 19.35 -10.15 -10.07
N ALA A 339 19.49 -10.06 -11.39
CA ALA A 339 20.69 -9.53 -12.04
C ALA A 339 20.94 -8.05 -11.67
N ALA A 340 19.87 -7.24 -11.70
CA ALA A 340 19.93 -5.83 -11.32
C ALA A 340 20.34 -5.63 -9.87
N LEU A 341 19.81 -6.48 -8.98
CA LEU A 341 20.16 -6.49 -7.57
C LEU A 341 21.65 -6.77 -7.36
N ILE A 342 22.21 -7.81 -7.99
CA ILE A 342 23.62 -8.17 -7.89
C ILE A 342 24.51 -7.06 -8.43
N VAL A 343 24.26 -6.62 -9.66
CA VAL A 343 25.10 -5.62 -10.33
C VAL A 343 25.03 -4.29 -9.59
N GLY A 344 23.82 -3.83 -9.25
CA GLY A 344 23.61 -2.58 -8.54
C GLY A 344 24.30 -2.56 -7.18
N THR A 345 24.12 -3.60 -6.36
CA THR A 345 24.78 -3.67 -5.05
C THR A 345 26.30 -3.83 -5.15
N THR A 346 26.79 -4.58 -6.14
CA THR A 346 28.23 -4.70 -6.43
C THR A 346 28.86 -3.36 -6.76
N CYS A 347 28.25 -2.61 -7.69
CA CYS A 347 28.76 -1.31 -8.15
C CYS A 347 28.78 -0.24 -7.04
N VAL A 348 27.93 -0.39 -6.02
CA VAL A 348 27.87 0.53 -4.88
C VAL A 348 28.76 0.09 -3.71
N LEU A 349 28.91 -1.21 -3.46
CA LEU A 349 29.65 -1.73 -2.31
C LEU A 349 31.12 -2.08 -2.59
N ILE A 350 31.44 -2.54 -3.79
CA ILE A 350 32.75 -3.08 -4.13
C ILE A 350 33.54 -2.03 -4.90
N ALA A 351 34.56 -1.47 -4.24
CA ALA A 351 35.43 -0.44 -4.82
C ALA A 351 36.45 -1.00 -5.84
N ASN A 352 36.54 -2.32 -6.02
CA ASN A 352 37.49 -2.93 -6.95
C ASN A 352 36.86 -3.16 -8.33
N ASP A 353 37.25 -2.33 -9.30
CA ASP A 353 36.78 -2.36 -10.70
C ASP A 353 36.90 -3.74 -11.35
N ALA A 354 37.99 -4.48 -11.09
CA ALA A 354 38.19 -5.81 -11.68
C ALA A 354 37.17 -6.82 -11.16
N ILE A 355 36.90 -6.81 -9.85
CA ILE A 355 35.90 -7.69 -9.23
C ILE A 355 34.49 -7.32 -9.72
N SER A 356 34.16 -6.03 -9.74
CA SER A 356 32.87 -5.54 -10.24
C SER A 356 32.66 -5.91 -11.70
N GLY A 357 33.69 -5.76 -12.55
CA GLY A 357 33.64 -6.15 -13.95
C GLY A 357 33.42 -7.63 -14.17
N ILE A 358 34.09 -8.50 -13.40
CA ILE A 358 33.89 -9.95 -13.45
C ILE A 358 32.45 -10.30 -13.06
N ILE A 359 31.93 -9.72 -11.97
CA ILE A 359 30.55 -10.01 -11.51
C ILE A 359 29.53 -9.56 -12.56
N ILE A 360 29.71 -8.39 -13.18
CA ILE A 360 28.82 -7.91 -14.25
C ILE A 360 28.85 -8.87 -15.45
N ALA A 361 30.04 -9.26 -15.91
CA ALA A 361 30.20 -10.17 -17.03
C ALA A 361 29.59 -11.55 -16.76
N VAL A 362 29.85 -12.13 -15.58
CA VAL A 362 29.25 -13.41 -15.15
C VAL A 362 27.73 -13.30 -15.09
N THR A 363 27.22 -12.22 -14.53
CA THR A 363 25.77 -11.98 -14.43
C THR A 363 25.13 -11.87 -15.81
N ALA A 364 25.76 -11.15 -16.75
CA ALA A 364 25.30 -11.03 -18.14
C ALA A 364 25.28 -12.40 -18.84
N ILE A 365 26.32 -13.21 -18.68
CA ILE A 365 26.38 -14.58 -19.21
C ILE A 365 25.26 -15.45 -18.62
N LEU A 366 25.03 -15.37 -17.30
CA LEU A 366 23.98 -16.13 -16.62
C LEU A 366 22.57 -15.74 -17.07
N MET A 367 22.31 -14.46 -17.36
CA MET A 367 21.03 -14.01 -17.93
C MET A 367 20.77 -14.61 -19.33
N VAL A 368 21.80 -14.70 -20.17
CA VAL A 368 21.70 -15.26 -21.53
C VAL A 368 21.66 -16.79 -21.53
N SER A 369 22.21 -17.43 -20.49
CA SER A 369 22.32 -18.89 -20.36
C SER A 369 20.97 -19.62 -20.33
N ARG A 370 21.01 -20.96 -20.38
CA ARG A 370 19.83 -21.82 -20.20
C ARG A 370 19.71 -22.45 -18.81
N VAL A 371 20.49 -21.96 -17.85
CA VAL A 371 20.50 -22.50 -16.48
C VAL A 371 19.13 -22.27 -15.84
N PRO A 372 18.50 -23.30 -15.24
CA PRO A 372 17.18 -23.14 -14.64
C PRO A 372 17.26 -22.39 -13.30
N TYR A 373 16.53 -21.30 -13.17
CA TYR A 373 16.36 -20.54 -11.93
C TYR A 373 14.93 -20.65 -11.41
N ALA A 374 14.77 -20.80 -10.10
CA ALA A 374 13.44 -20.84 -9.49
C ALA A 374 12.80 -19.43 -9.49
N HIS A 375 11.55 -19.32 -9.94
CA HIS A 375 10.82 -18.07 -9.91
C HIS A 375 10.56 -17.64 -8.47
N PHE A 376 11.09 -16.49 -8.04
CA PHE A 376 10.99 -16.04 -6.65
C PHE A 376 9.53 -15.90 -6.17
N GLY A 377 8.71 -15.12 -6.89
CA GLY A 377 7.32 -14.86 -6.52
C GLY A 377 6.38 -16.08 -6.50
N ARG A 378 6.65 -17.11 -7.31
CA ARG A 378 5.76 -18.28 -7.52
C ARG A 378 6.27 -19.57 -6.86
N SER A 379 7.58 -19.77 -6.77
CA SER A 379 8.18 -21.02 -6.28
C SER A 379 8.75 -20.89 -4.87
N ILE A 380 9.27 -19.71 -4.50
CA ILE A 380 9.93 -19.47 -3.20
C ILE A 380 8.96 -18.78 -2.24
N LEU A 381 8.37 -17.65 -2.67
CA LEU A 381 7.59 -16.79 -1.78
C LEU A 381 6.34 -17.46 -1.17
N PRO A 382 5.60 -18.36 -1.85
CA PRO A 382 4.46 -19.05 -1.24
C PRO A 382 4.82 -20.01 -0.11
N LYS A 383 6.06 -20.53 -0.10
CA LYS A 383 6.56 -21.43 0.96
C LYS A 383 6.86 -20.70 2.27
N ILE A 384 7.00 -19.38 2.22
CA ILE A 384 7.32 -18.57 3.40
C ILE A 384 6.01 -18.20 4.13
N PRO A 385 5.90 -18.45 5.45
CA PRO A 385 4.73 -18.07 6.24
C PRO A 385 4.37 -16.59 6.08
N LYS A 386 3.07 -16.26 6.01
CA LYS A 386 2.59 -14.87 5.79
C LYS A 386 3.18 -13.89 6.80
N ALA A 387 3.23 -14.27 8.08
CA ALA A 387 3.79 -13.43 9.14
C ALA A 387 5.27 -13.12 8.91
N VAL A 388 6.07 -14.14 8.55
CA VAL A 388 7.50 -13.98 8.26
C VAL A 388 7.70 -13.08 7.04
N ARG A 389 6.90 -13.23 5.99
CA ARG A 389 6.98 -12.36 4.80
C ARG A 389 6.76 -10.88 5.15
N VAL A 390 5.72 -10.59 5.91
CA VAL A 390 5.38 -9.22 6.31
C VAL A 390 6.45 -8.65 7.24
N LEU A 391 6.95 -9.45 8.19
CA LEU A 391 8.01 -9.03 9.12
C LEU A 391 9.34 -8.76 8.40
N VAL A 392 9.78 -9.67 7.53
CA VAL A 392 11.04 -9.51 6.77
C VAL A 392 10.96 -8.31 5.83
N LEU A 393 9.83 -8.16 5.12
CA LEU A 393 9.62 -7.00 4.24
C LEU A 393 9.57 -5.69 5.05
N GLY A 394 8.83 -5.66 6.15
CA GLY A 394 8.72 -4.49 7.02
C GLY A 394 10.06 -4.10 7.63
N ALA A 395 10.84 -5.07 8.12
CA ALA A 395 12.17 -4.84 8.66
C ALA A 395 13.14 -4.33 7.58
N PHE A 396 13.11 -4.92 6.38
CA PHE A 396 13.94 -4.47 5.26
C PHE A 396 13.62 -3.04 4.83
N LEU A 397 12.33 -2.72 4.63
CA LEU A 397 11.89 -1.37 4.28
C LEU A 397 12.23 -0.35 5.39
N PHE A 398 12.12 -0.74 6.66
CA PHE A 398 12.51 0.09 7.79
C PHE A 398 14.02 0.38 7.81
N LEU A 399 14.86 -0.63 7.58
CA LEU A 399 16.32 -0.45 7.48
C LEU A 399 16.70 0.45 6.31
N LEU A 400 16.01 0.31 5.17
CA LEU A 400 16.24 1.16 4.00
C LEU A 400 15.82 2.61 4.26
N ALA A 401 14.67 2.82 4.91
CA ALA A 401 14.19 4.15 5.31
C ALA A 401 15.13 4.84 6.33
N LEU A 402 15.65 4.09 7.30
CA LEU A 402 16.67 4.58 8.23
C LEU A 402 17.97 4.96 7.50
N GLY A 403 18.36 4.16 6.50
CA GLY A 403 19.51 4.44 5.64
C GLY A 403 19.36 5.78 4.92
N VAL A 404 18.21 6.04 4.29
CA VAL A 404 17.92 7.30 3.58
C VAL A 404 18.00 8.52 4.49
N HIS A 405 17.58 8.39 5.74
CA HIS A 405 17.57 9.52 6.67
C HIS A 405 18.93 9.84 7.31
N ARG A 406 19.88 8.90 7.31
CA ARG A 406 21.16 9.02 8.03
C ARG A 406 22.39 8.69 7.20
N ASP A 407 22.21 8.50 5.89
CA ASP A 407 23.25 8.05 4.96
C ASP A 407 23.96 6.73 5.34
N HIS A 408 23.32 5.91 6.18
CA HIS A 408 23.86 4.63 6.64
C HIS A 408 23.19 3.46 5.90
N TYR A 409 23.64 3.21 4.66
CA TYR A 409 23.06 2.20 3.75
C TYR A 409 23.79 0.84 3.78
N THR A 410 24.91 0.73 4.49
CA THR A 410 25.81 -0.43 4.40
C THR A 410 25.14 -1.75 4.79
N ALA A 411 24.43 -1.79 5.92
CA ALA A 411 23.74 -2.98 6.38
C ALA A 411 22.65 -3.49 5.41
N PRO A 412 21.67 -2.66 4.97
CA PRO A 412 20.66 -3.11 4.02
C PRO A 412 21.28 -3.52 2.67
N LEU A 413 22.28 -2.79 2.18
CA LEU A 413 22.99 -3.15 0.94
C LEU A 413 23.73 -4.49 1.06
N LEU A 414 24.39 -4.77 2.20
CA LEU A 414 25.12 -6.02 2.41
C LEU A 414 24.17 -7.21 2.53
N ILE A 415 23.04 -7.05 3.22
CA ILE A 415 21.97 -8.05 3.28
C ILE A 415 21.47 -8.35 1.86
N SER A 416 21.17 -7.30 1.08
CA SER A 416 20.75 -7.44 -0.31
C SER A 416 21.79 -8.14 -1.17
N PHE A 417 23.07 -7.77 -1.07
CA PHE A 417 24.16 -8.39 -1.81
C PHE A 417 24.29 -9.88 -1.48
N VAL A 418 24.26 -10.26 -0.19
CA VAL A 418 24.34 -11.67 0.24
C VAL A 418 23.16 -12.48 -0.31
N ILE A 419 21.95 -11.94 -0.25
CA ILE A 419 20.75 -12.59 -0.83
C ILE A 419 20.92 -12.77 -2.34
N ALA A 420 21.43 -11.74 -3.02
CA ALA A 420 21.61 -11.74 -4.46
C ALA A 420 22.66 -12.76 -4.91
N VAL A 421 23.80 -12.84 -4.21
CA VAL A 421 24.85 -13.86 -4.43
C VAL A 421 24.32 -15.27 -4.14
N GLY A 422 23.56 -15.44 -3.05
CA GLY A 422 22.92 -16.73 -2.73
C GLY A 422 21.96 -17.17 -3.84
N TYR A 423 21.19 -16.24 -4.41
CA TYR A 423 20.31 -16.52 -5.54
C TYR A 423 21.07 -16.84 -6.83
N MET A 424 22.17 -16.13 -7.11
CA MET A 424 23.09 -16.44 -8.22
C MET A 424 23.66 -17.84 -8.15
N ALA A 425 24.06 -18.28 -6.95
CA ALA A 425 24.61 -19.61 -6.72
C ALA A 425 23.54 -20.71 -6.66
N SER A 426 22.25 -20.36 -6.55
CA SER A 426 21.15 -21.32 -6.33
C SER A 426 21.09 -22.49 -7.33
N PRO A 427 21.41 -22.35 -8.64
CA PRO A 427 21.39 -23.48 -9.57
C PRO A 427 22.46 -24.54 -9.27
N LEU A 428 23.59 -24.14 -8.66
CA LEU A 428 24.65 -25.08 -8.27
C LEU A 428 24.13 -26.07 -7.22
N PHE A 429 23.38 -25.58 -6.24
CA PHE A 429 22.79 -26.44 -5.20
C PHE A 429 21.74 -27.40 -5.77
N TRP A 430 20.99 -26.97 -6.80
CA TRP A 430 20.05 -27.85 -7.50
C TRP A 430 20.76 -28.96 -8.28
N LEU A 431 21.87 -28.63 -8.97
CA LEU A 431 22.73 -29.62 -9.64
C LEU A 431 23.35 -30.62 -8.66
N ILE A 432 23.85 -30.14 -7.51
CA ILE A 432 24.42 -30.99 -6.46
C ILE A 432 23.35 -31.90 -5.84
N ALA A 433 22.14 -31.39 -5.59
CA ALA A 433 21.03 -32.19 -5.07
C ALA A 433 20.57 -33.26 -6.07
N LYS A 434 20.53 -32.94 -7.38
CA LYS A 434 20.21 -33.90 -8.44
C LYS A 434 21.25 -35.01 -8.54
N ASN A 435 22.54 -34.69 -8.40
CA ASN A 435 23.63 -35.68 -8.44
C ASN A 435 23.76 -36.52 -7.16
N ARG A 436 23.16 -36.11 -6.04
CA ARG A 436 23.09 -36.91 -4.79
C ARG A 436 21.85 -37.80 -4.70
N GLY A 437 20.90 -37.65 -5.63
CA GLY A 437 19.65 -38.42 -5.70
C GLY A 437 19.63 -39.49 -6.79
N THR A 438 20.79 -39.77 -7.39
CA THR A 438 21.10 -40.96 -8.22
C THR A 438 22.08 -41.82 -7.46
#